data_AF-A0A3N2CWG5-F1
#
_entry.id   AF-A0A3N2CWG5-F1
#
_cell.length_a   1.000
_cell.length_b   1.000
_cell.length_c   1.000
_cell.angle_alpha   90.00
_cell.angle_beta   90.00
_cell.angle_gamma   90.00
#
_symmetry.space_group_name_H-M   'P 1'
#
loop_
_entity.id
_entity.type
_entity.pdbx_description
1 polymer ?
#
loop_
_entity_poly.entity_id
_entity_poly.type
_entity_poly.pdbx_seq_one_letter_code
_entity_poly.pdbx_strand_id
1 'polypeptide(L)'
;MPVGLVLLSLVAGVGVGLRDASEEQSAGADLKAVKSYEAESDHVTEPVDYEQMPPAGGPHNPIWLNCGTYGTAVPNENAVHSMEHGATWVTYDPDLPDEDVDVLKKAMPDSYGVLSPYEGLENPVTASAWGKQLVLDDVNDPRLKGFISKYTQSPDAPEPGASCSGGSDGSLPLDTAAQSQ
;
A
#
# COMPACT_ATOMS: atom_id res chain seq x y z
N MET A 1 -45.80 25.34 61.21
CA MET A 1 -46.23 24.04 60.61
C MET A 1 -45.57 23.93 59.24
N PRO A 2 -44.74 22.91 58.98
CA PRO A 2 -44.04 22.76 57.71
C PRO A 2 -44.91 21.96 56.72
N VAL A 3 -44.99 22.42 55.47
CA VAL A 3 -45.48 21.70 54.29
C VAL A 3 -44.66 22.29 53.13
N GLY A 4 -43.98 21.59 52.24
CA GLY A 4 -43.81 20.17 51.94
C GLY A 4 -42.94 20.13 50.68
N LEU A 5 -42.00 19.20 50.66
CA LEU A 5 -41.01 18.90 49.63
C LEU A 5 -41.66 18.59 48.26
N VAL A 6 -41.15 19.18 47.16
CA VAL A 6 -41.14 18.51 45.85
C VAL A 6 -39.78 18.75 45.19
N LEU A 7 -38.93 17.72 45.30
CA LEU A 7 -37.71 17.55 44.51
C LEU A 7 -38.11 17.08 43.11
N LEU A 8 -37.78 17.84 42.07
CA LEU A 8 -37.79 17.35 40.70
C LEU A 8 -36.35 17.27 40.21
N SER A 9 -35.76 16.09 40.33
CA SER A 9 -34.44 15.76 39.84
C SER A 9 -34.50 15.59 38.32
N LEU A 10 -33.90 16.50 37.54
CA LEU A 10 -33.55 16.22 36.15
C LEU A 10 -32.06 15.86 36.09
N VAL A 11 -31.80 14.57 35.88
CA VAL A 11 -30.49 14.04 35.53
C VAL A 11 -30.32 14.23 34.02
N ALA A 12 -29.47 15.17 33.62
CA ALA A 12 -28.96 15.24 32.25
C ALA A 12 -27.55 14.65 32.26
N GLY A 13 -27.44 13.36 31.94
CA GLY A 13 -26.15 12.69 31.76
C GLY A 13 -25.45 13.25 30.53
N VAL A 14 -24.36 14.00 30.73
CA VAL A 14 -23.42 14.32 29.67
C VAL A 14 -22.45 13.14 29.56
N GLY A 15 -22.83 12.16 28.74
CA GLY A 15 -21.88 11.16 28.26
C GLY A 15 -21.00 11.78 27.20
N VAL A 16 -19.86 12.37 27.60
CA VAL A 16 -18.76 12.64 26.67
C VAL A 16 -18.21 11.28 26.25
N GLY A 17 -18.67 10.79 25.10
CA GLY A 17 -18.06 9.65 24.45
C GLY A 17 -16.63 10.02 24.09
N LEU A 18 -15.67 9.45 24.82
CA LEU A 18 -14.30 9.32 24.35
C LEU A 18 -14.35 8.36 23.15
N ARG A 19 -14.57 8.93 21.97
CA ARG A 19 -14.32 8.22 20.72
C ARG A 19 -12.82 8.23 20.51
N ASP A 20 -12.28 7.04 20.27
CA ASP A 20 -10.87 6.70 20.16
C ASP A 20 -10.02 7.75 19.41
N ALA A 21 -9.30 8.57 20.18
CA ALA A 21 -8.12 9.28 19.68
C ALA A 21 -7.00 8.32 19.24
N SER A 22 -7.12 7.03 19.59
CA SER A 22 -6.19 5.98 19.20
C SER A 22 -6.33 5.57 17.72
N GLU A 23 -7.52 5.68 17.12
CA GLU A 23 -7.73 5.32 15.71
C GLU A 23 -7.23 6.42 14.76
N GLU A 24 -7.50 7.69 15.06
CA GLU A 24 -6.97 8.81 14.27
C GLU A 24 -5.45 8.94 14.38
N GLN A 25 -4.86 8.58 15.53
CA GLN A 25 -3.41 8.61 15.71
C GLN A 25 -2.69 7.48 14.96
N SER A 26 -3.37 6.37 14.65
CA SER A 26 -2.86 5.32 13.77
C SER A 26 -2.97 5.67 12.29
N ALA A 27 -4.00 6.42 11.89
CA ALA A 27 -4.14 6.91 10.51
C ALA A 27 -3.11 8.03 10.18
N GLY A 28 -2.53 8.64 11.21
CA GLY A 28 -1.44 9.63 11.14
C GLY A 28 -0.09 9.11 11.63
N ALA A 29 0.22 7.81 11.45
CA ALA A 29 1.54 7.28 11.78
C ALA A 29 2.64 8.13 11.14
N ASP A 30 3.70 8.44 11.88
CA ASP A 30 4.73 9.41 11.46
C ASP A 30 5.48 8.94 10.21
N LEU A 31 5.01 9.38 9.03
CA LEU A 31 5.58 9.04 7.71
C LEU A 31 6.88 9.81 7.39
N LYS A 32 7.56 10.41 8.38
CA LYS A 32 8.88 11.04 8.20
C LYS A 32 9.96 10.07 7.67
N ALA A 33 9.78 8.77 7.88
CA ALA A 33 10.68 7.75 7.37
C ALA A 33 10.48 7.43 5.88
N VAL A 34 9.41 7.95 5.25
CA VAL A 34 9.17 7.77 3.81
C VAL A 34 10.24 8.51 3.02
N LYS A 35 10.97 7.78 2.21
CA LYS A 35 11.93 8.34 1.25
C LYS A 35 11.19 8.74 -0.02
N SER A 36 11.69 9.79 -0.68
CA SER A 36 11.18 10.27 -1.96
C SER A 36 12.26 10.16 -3.02
N TYR A 37 11.86 9.76 -4.22
CA TYR A 37 12.72 9.56 -5.38
C TYR A 37 12.09 10.23 -6.59
N GLU A 38 12.93 10.77 -7.47
CA GLU A 38 12.50 11.17 -8.81
C GLU A 38 12.35 9.90 -9.65
N ALA A 39 11.30 9.84 -10.46
CA ALA A 39 10.98 8.68 -11.28
C ALA A 39 10.57 9.14 -12.69
N GLU A 40 11.20 8.58 -13.70
CA GLU A 40 10.81 8.75 -15.11
C GLU A 40 9.62 7.83 -15.45
N SER A 41 8.77 8.25 -16.39
CA SER A 41 7.56 7.51 -16.81
C SER A 41 7.70 6.83 -18.18
N ASP A 42 8.93 6.65 -18.67
CA ASP A 42 9.13 6.05 -19.99
C ASP A 42 8.70 4.57 -20.01
N HIS A 43 7.91 4.21 -21.02
CA HIS A 43 7.57 2.81 -21.27
C HIS A 43 8.69 2.11 -22.04
N VAL A 44 9.13 0.97 -21.54
CA VAL A 44 10.19 0.13 -22.10
C VAL A 44 9.76 -1.33 -22.17
N THR A 45 10.34 -2.12 -23.07
CA THR A 45 10.01 -3.54 -23.22
C THR A 45 11.06 -4.48 -22.67
N GLU A 46 12.23 -3.92 -22.36
CA GLU A 46 13.41 -4.61 -21.84
C GLU A 46 13.48 -4.51 -20.31
N PRO A 47 14.17 -5.45 -19.66
CA PRO A 47 14.43 -5.37 -18.22
C PRO A 47 15.16 -4.07 -17.83
N VAL A 48 14.78 -3.52 -16.68
CA VAL A 48 15.33 -2.27 -16.14
C VAL A 48 16.18 -2.57 -14.91
N ASP A 49 17.36 -1.96 -14.85
CA ASP A 49 18.19 -1.96 -13.65
C ASP A 49 17.78 -0.78 -12.77
N TYR A 50 17.15 -1.07 -11.64
CA TYR A 50 16.62 -0.04 -10.74
C TYR A 50 17.58 0.24 -9.59
N GLU A 51 17.68 1.52 -9.20
CA GLU A 51 18.49 1.93 -8.05
C GLU A 51 17.88 1.52 -6.70
N GLN A 52 16.55 1.44 -6.62
CA GLN A 52 15.83 1.03 -5.40
C GLN A 52 15.42 -0.44 -5.48
N MET A 53 15.44 -1.11 -4.33
CA MET A 53 15.04 -2.51 -4.20
C MET A 53 14.00 -2.68 -3.08
N PRO A 54 12.72 -2.99 -3.40
CA PRO A 54 12.12 -3.00 -4.74
C PRO A 54 12.15 -1.62 -5.40
N PRO A 55 11.85 -1.53 -6.70
CA PRO A 55 11.71 -0.25 -7.37
C PRO A 55 10.64 0.65 -6.71
N ALA A 56 10.91 1.95 -6.66
CA ALA A 56 9.95 2.97 -6.21
C ALA A 56 9.31 3.74 -7.38
N GLY A 57 9.63 3.39 -8.63
CA GLY A 57 9.25 4.13 -9.84
C GLY A 57 10.33 3.98 -10.91
N GLY A 58 10.16 4.66 -12.03
CA GLY A 58 11.13 4.69 -13.13
C GLY A 58 10.60 4.04 -14.41
N PRO A 59 11.45 3.88 -15.45
CA PRO A 59 11.07 3.24 -16.69
C PRO A 59 10.47 1.86 -16.44
N HIS A 60 9.41 1.50 -17.17
CA HIS A 60 8.60 0.33 -16.83
C HIS A 60 7.85 -0.23 -18.04
N ASN A 61 7.22 -1.39 -17.90
CA ASN A 61 6.61 -2.10 -19.02
C ASN A 61 5.34 -1.35 -19.47
N PRO A 62 4.98 -1.27 -20.76
CA PRO A 62 3.72 -0.66 -21.20
C PRO A 62 2.46 -1.42 -20.75
N ILE A 63 2.61 -2.64 -20.20
CA ILE A 63 1.52 -3.43 -19.63
C ILE A 63 1.60 -3.35 -18.11
N TRP A 64 0.52 -2.94 -17.45
CA TRP A 64 0.45 -2.95 -15.98
C TRP A 64 0.28 -4.35 -15.41
N LEU A 65 0.68 -4.53 -14.15
CA LEU A 65 0.32 -5.71 -13.36
C LEU A 65 -1.12 -5.59 -12.85
N ASN A 66 -1.87 -6.67 -12.87
CA ASN A 66 -3.15 -6.70 -12.17
C ASN A 66 -2.94 -6.44 -10.66
N CYS A 67 -3.72 -5.55 -10.06
CA CYS A 67 -3.67 -5.37 -8.62
C CYS A 67 -4.20 -6.63 -7.92
N GLY A 68 -3.51 -7.08 -6.88
CA GLY A 68 -3.85 -8.30 -6.17
C GLY A 68 -2.74 -8.79 -5.24
N THR A 69 -3.01 -9.94 -4.60
CA THR A 69 -2.01 -10.66 -3.81
C THR A 69 -1.43 -11.80 -4.64
N TYR A 70 -0.11 -11.89 -4.62
CA TYR A 70 0.69 -12.85 -5.36
C TYR A 70 1.45 -13.76 -4.39
N GLY A 71 1.43 -15.06 -4.66
CA GLY A 71 2.20 -16.06 -3.90
C GLY A 71 3.64 -16.23 -4.38
N THR A 72 4.02 -15.55 -5.46
CA THR A 72 5.37 -15.56 -6.05
C THR A 72 5.78 -14.14 -6.40
N ALA A 73 7.09 -13.92 -6.59
CA ALA A 73 7.59 -12.65 -7.06
C ALA A 73 6.95 -12.28 -8.40
N VAL A 74 6.74 -10.98 -8.61
CA VAL A 74 6.14 -10.40 -9.82
C VAL A 74 7.18 -9.61 -10.60
N PRO A 75 7.00 -9.39 -11.91
CA PRO A 75 7.93 -8.58 -12.69
C PRO A 75 7.92 -7.12 -12.22
N ASN A 76 9.10 -6.56 -11.96
CA ASN A 76 9.28 -5.20 -11.48
C ASN A 76 8.61 -4.18 -12.40
N GLU A 77 8.87 -4.30 -13.70
CA GLU A 77 8.41 -3.36 -14.71
C GLU A 77 6.87 -3.35 -14.83
N ASN A 78 6.19 -4.46 -14.57
CA ASN A 78 4.73 -4.47 -14.54
C ASN A 78 4.17 -3.86 -13.24
N ALA A 79 4.80 -4.16 -12.09
CA ALA A 79 4.39 -3.60 -10.80
C ALA A 79 4.60 -2.08 -10.75
N VAL A 80 5.69 -1.58 -11.34
CA VAL A 80 5.98 -0.13 -11.45
C VAL A 80 4.92 0.58 -12.29
N HIS A 81 4.48 0.00 -13.41
CA HIS A 81 3.35 0.58 -14.16
C HIS A 81 2.08 0.63 -13.30
N SER A 82 1.76 -0.41 -12.53
CA SER A 82 0.62 -0.34 -11.62
C SER A 82 0.76 0.79 -10.59
N MET A 83 1.98 1.09 -10.14
CA MET A 83 2.24 2.27 -9.31
C MET A 83 2.05 3.59 -10.08
N GLU A 84 2.35 3.65 -11.38
CA GLU A 84 2.01 4.80 -12.25
C GLU A 84 0.49 5.05 -12.23
N HIS A 85 -0.29 3.98 -12.24
CA HIS A 85 -1.76 4.02 -12.14
C HIS A 85 -2.28 4.32 -10.73
N GLY A 86 -1.40 4.50 -9.74
CA GLY A 86 -1.75 4.82 -8.36
C GLY A 86 -1.78 3.63 -7.41
N ALA A 87 -1.27 2.45 -7.80
CA ALA A 87 -1.17 1.33 -6.88
C ALA A 87 -0.10 1.54 -5.80
N THR A 88 -0.35 0.97 -4.62
CA THR A 88 0.69 0.71 -3.62
C THR A 88 1.18 -0.73 -3.77
N TRP A 89 2.49 -0.91 -3.79
CA TRP A 89 3.12 -2.22 -3.85
C TRP A 89 3.82 -2.52 -2.52
N VAL A 90 3.25 -3.45 -1.77
CA VAL A 90 3.85 -3.97 -0.55
C VAL A 90 4.58 -5.26 -0.90
N THR A 91 5.87 -5.28 -0.60
CA THR A 91 6.73 -6.44 -0.77
C THR A 91 7.15 -6.99 0.58
N TYR A 92 7.39 -8.29 0.64
CA TYR A 92 7.82 -8.94 1.85
C TYR A 92 8.91 -9.98 1.61
N ASP A 93 9.71 -10.23 2.63
CA ASP A 93 10.73 -11.28 2.61
C ASP A 93 10.05 -12.65 2.40
N PRO A 94 10.43 -13.43 1.37
CA PRO A 94 9.84 -14.74 1.09
C PRO A 94 9.91 -15.73 2.26
N ASP A 95 10.83 -15.54 3.20
CA ASP A 95 10.99 -16.37 4.39
C ASP A 95 10.08 -15.96 5.56
N LEU A 96 9.21 -14.94 5.39
CA LEU A 96 8.23 -14.57 6.42
C LEU A 96 7.29 -15.74 6.76
N PRO A 97 6.94 -15.92 8.05
CA PRO A 97 5.89 -16.85 8.46
C PRO A 97 4.54 -16.54 7.81
N ASP A 98 3.76 -17.57 7.47
CA ASP A 98 2.43 -17.42 6.85
C ASP A 98 1.49 -16.50 7.66
N GLU A 99 1.59 -16.54 8.99
CA GLU A 99 0.79 -15.70 9.89
C GLU A 99 1.11 -14.21 9.75
N ASP A 100 2.37 -13.87 9.47
CA ASP A 100 2.83 -12.50 9.24
C ASP A 100 2.41 -12.03 7.84
N VAL A 101 2.49 -12.91 6.83
CA VAL A 101 1.95 -12.62 5.49
C VAL A 101 0.44 -12.37 5.56
N ASP A 102 -0.30 -13.08 6.41
CA ASP A 102 -1.72 -12.85 6.64
C ASP A 102 -2.02 -11.52 7.33
N VAL A 103 -1.10 -10.97 8.13
CA VAL A 103 -1.20 -9.60 8.64
C VAL A 103 -1.10 -8.61 7.49
N LEU A 104 -0.14 -8.79 6.58
CA LEU A 104 0.03 -7.94 5.40
C LEU A 104 -1.18 -7.97 4.48
N LYS A 105 -1.72 -9.17 4.17
CA LYS A 105 -2.94 -9.33 3.36
C LYS A 105 -4.12 -8.52 3.93
N LYS A 106 -4.27 -8.48 5.25
CA LYS A 106 -5.35 -7.72 5.93
C LYS A 106 -5.10 -6.21 5.94
N ALA A 107 -3.86 -5.78 5.74
CA ALA A 107 -3.50 -4.36 5.67
C ALA A 107 -3.68 -3.77 4.26
N MET A 108 -3.72 -4.62 3.22
CA MET A 108 -3.87 -4.18 1.84
C MET A 108 -5.23 -3.49 1.60
N PRO A 109 -5.27 -2.50 0.69
CA PRO A 109 -6.53 -1.88 0.29
C PRO A 109 -7.36 -2.83 -0.59
N ASP A 110 -8.68 -2.60 -0.65
CA ASP A 110 -9.61 -3.40 -1.47
C ASP A 110 -9.32 -3.29 -2.99
N SER A 111 -8.65 -2.22 -3.42
CA SER A 111 -8.26 -1.96 -4.81
C SER A 111 -6.96 -1.16 -4.84
N TYR A 112 -6.25 -1.17 -5.98
CA TYR A 112 -4.98 -0.44 -6.14
C TYR A 112 -3.90 -0.87 -5.12
N GLY A 113 -3.91 -2.14 -4.74
CA GLY A 113 -2.90 -2.77 -3.90
C GLY A 113 -2.27 -3.96 -4.60
N VAL A 114 -0.94 -4.05 -4.53
CA VAL A 114 -0.15 -5.22 -4.95
C VAL A 114 0.58 -5.74 -3.72
N LEU A 115 0.44 -7.03 -3.41
CA LEU A 115 1.20 -7.71 -2.36
C LEU A 115 1.96 -8.89 -2.98
N SER A 116 3.28 -8.96 -2.84
CA SER A 116 4.08 -10.07 -3.38
C SER A 116 5.35 -10.31 -2.57
N PRO A 117 5.90 -11.54 -2.54
CA PRO A 117 7.24 -11.76 -2.01
C PRO A 117 8.29 -11.08 -2.91
N TYR A 118 9.43 -10.71 -2.33
CA TYR A 118 10.55 -10.08 -3.06
C TYR A 118 11.88 -10.54 -2.47
N GLU A 119 12.74 -11.17 -3.27
CA GLU A 119 14.02 -11.68 -2.78
C GLU A 119 15.03 -10.56 -2.49
N GLY A 120 15.81 -10.72 -1.42
CA GLY A 120 16.95 -9.84 -1.11
C GLY A 120 16.60 -8.54 -0.38
N LEU A 121 15.38 -8.38 0.14
CA LEU A 121 15.02 -7.20 0.94
C LEU A 121 15.98 -6.99 2.12
N GLU A 122 16.27 -5.72 2.44
CA GLU A 122 17.07 -5.35 3.61
C GLU A 122 16.32 -5.57 4.93
N ASN A 123 14.99 -5.45 4.89
CA ASN A 123 14.10 -5.59 6.04
C ASN A 123 12.86 -6.41 5.64
N PRO A 124 12.08 -6.95 6.60
CA PRO A 124 11.01 -7.90 6.31
C PRO A 124 9.92 -7.39 5.37
N VAL A 125 9.67 -6.07 5.34
CA VAL A 125 8.63 -5.45 4.51
C VAL A 125 9.11 -4.14 3.92
N THR A 126 8.83 -3.93 2.63
CA THR A 126 8.98 -2.63 1.97
C THR A 126 7.68 -2.26 1.26
N ALA A 127 7.16 -1.06 1.55
CA ALA A 127 6.02 -0.50 0.86
C ALA A 127 6.49 0.58 -0.13
N SER A 128 6.09 0.44 -1.38
CA SER A 128 6.43 1.34 -2.48
C SER A 128 5.15 1.93 -3.10
N ALA A 129 5.25 3.16 -3.59
CA ALA A 129 4.31 3.82 -4.48
C ALA A 129 5.12 4.74 -5.39
N TRP A 130 4.51 5.36 -6.41
CA TRP A 130 5.26 6.18 -7.37
C TRP A 130 6.13 7.26 -6.70
N GLY A 131 7.46 7.14 -6.82
CA GLY A 131 8.46 8.01 -6.22
C GLY A 131 8.52 7.98 -4.70
N LYS A 132 7.94 6.97 -4.03
CA LYS A 132 7.81 6.89 -2.56
C LYS A 132 8.14 5.50 -2.05
N GLN A 133 8.90 5.42 -0.97
CA GLN A 133 9.23 4.13 -0.36
C GLN A 133 9.32 4.22 1.17
N LEU A 134 8.85 3.18 1.83
CA LEU A 134 8.95 2.98 3.26
C LEU A 134 9.44 1.56 3.55
N VAL A 135 10.60 1.47 4.18
CA VAL A 135 11.17 0.21 4.67
C VAL A 135 10.76 0.01 6.12
N LEU A 136 10.34 -1.21 6.48
CA LEU A 136 9.73 -1.54 7.75
C LEU A 136 10.38 -2.78 8.39
N ASP A 137 10.60 -2.71 9.69
CA ASP A 137 11.21 -3.78 10.49
C ASP A 137 10.20 -4.84 10.97
N ASP A 138 8.89 -4.56 10.89
CA ASP A 138 7.82 -5.39 11.47
C ASP A 138 6.55 -5.28 10.62
N VAL A 139 5.85 -6.41 10.40
CA VAL A 139 4.56 -6.47 9.68
C VAL A 139 3.43 -5.73 10.39
N ASN A 140 3.55 -5.51 11.69
CA ASN A 140 2.59 -4.79 12.53
C ASN A 140 2.91 -3.30 12.66
N ASP A 141 3.93 -2.80 11.96
CA ASP A 141 4.29 -1.40 12.03
C ASP A 141 3.11 -0.51 11.58
N PRO A 142 2.60 0.39 12.45
CA PRO A 142 1.43 1.21 12.13
C PRO A 142 1.66 2.14 10.93
N ARG A 143 2.93 2.44 10.59
CA ARG A 143 3.28 3.25 9.42
C ARG A 143 2.90 2.58 8.11
N LEU A 144 2.79 1.25 8.04
CA LEU A 144 2.34 0.55 6.83
C LEU A 144 0.94 1.01 6.41
N LYS A 145 -0.02 1.00 7.33
CA LYS A 145 -1.39 1.46 7.07
C LYS A 145 -1.43 2.94 6.70
N GLY A 146 -0.63 3.76 7.40
CA GLY A 146 -0.48 5.18 7.06
C GLY A 146 0.06 5.39 5.65
N PHE A 147 1.05 4.61 5.23
CA PHE A 147 1.62 4.65 3.88
C PHE A 147 0.59 4.26 2.83
N ILE A 148 -0.07 3.12 2.99
CA ILE A 148 -1.11 2.62 2.08
C ILE A 148 -2.23 3.65 1.94
N SER A 149 -2.72 4.17 3.07
CA SER A 149 -3.81 5.16 3.09
C SER A 149 -3.42 6.47 2.41
N LYS A 150 -2.15 6.88 2.47
CA LYS A 150 -1.69 8.13 1.90
C LYS A 150 -1.39 8.03 0.42
N TYR A 151 -0.80 6.91 -0.01
CA TYR A 151 -0.20 6.80 -1.34
C TYR A 151 -1.01 5.98 -2.35
N THR A 152 -1.96 5.16 -1.89
CA THR A 152 -2.91 4.53 -2.81
C THR A 152 -3.74 5.61 -3.49
N GLN A 153 -3.76 5.60 -4.82
CA GLN A 153 -4.47 6.58 -5.65
C GLN A 153 -4.04 8.04 -5.39
N SER A 154 -2.83 8.26 -4.89
CA SER A 154 -2.31 9.60 -4.67
C SER A 154 -2.18 10.37 -5.99
N PRO A 155 -2.48 11.68 -6.01
CA PRO A 155 -2.20 12.53 -7.17
C PRO A 155 -0.70 12.73 -7.45
N ASP A 156 0.17 12.20 -6.58
CA ASP A 156 1.63 12.14 -6.82
C ASP A 156 2.00 11.11 -7.91
N ALA A 157 1.14 10.12 -8.16
CA ALA A 157 1.32 9.21 -9.29
C ALA A 157 1.00 9.93 -10.62
N PRO A 158 1.58 9.54 -11.76
CA PRO A 158 1.33 10.18 -13.05
C PRO A 158 -0.09 9.97 -13.56
N GLU A 159 -0.66 8.77 -13.39
CA GLU A 159 -1.97 8.40 -13.94
C GLU A 159 -2.92 7.76 -12.89
N PRO A 160 -3.16 8.42 -11.74
CA PRO A 160 -3.94 7.84 -10.67
C PRO A 160 -5.36 7.50 -11.13
N GLY A 161 -5.76 6.23 -10.96
CA GLY A 161 -7.09 5.75 -11.34
C GLY A 161 -7.21 5.18 -12.75
N ALA A 162 -6.11 5.12 -13.51
CA ALA A 162 -6.02 4.23 -14.65
C ALA A 162 -6.17 2.77 -14.21
N SER A 163 -6.53 1.87 -15.15
CA SER A 163 -6.94 0.51 -14.78
C SER A 163 -5.82 -0.24 -14.05
N CYS A 164 -6.11 -0.80 -12.88
CA CYS A 164 -5.24 -1.80 -12.25
C CYS A 164 -5.75 -3.24 -12.44
N SER A 165 -6.44 -3.50 -13.54
CA SER A 165 -6.96 -4.83 -13.90
C SER A 165 -6.98 -5.01 -15.43
N GLY A 166 -6.97 -6.25 -15.93
CA GLY A 166 -6.90 -6.55 -17.36
C GLY A 166 -5.50 -6.42 -17.98
N GLY A 167 -4.46 -6.34 -17.14
CA GLY A 167 -3.06 -6.37 -17.54
C GLY A 167 -2.41 -7.73 -17.28
N SER A 168 -1.12 -7.73 -16.97
CA SER A 168 -0.30 -8.91 -16.65
C SER A 168 -0.81 -9.64 -15.40
N ASP A 169 -0.80 -10.97 -15.44
CA ASP A 169 -1.11 -11.85 -14.30
C ASP A 169 0.12 -12.14 -13.42
N GLY A 170 1.24 -11.48 -13.66
CA GLY A 170 2.48 -11.66 -12.90
C GLY A 170 3.28 -12.90 -13.29
N SER A 171 2.87 -13.65 -14.32
CA SER A 171 3.69 -14.71 -14.89
C SER A 171 4.90 -14.13 -15.65
N LEU A 172 6.06 -14.76 -15.49
CA LEU A 172 7.26 -14.48 -16.27
C LEU A 172 7.29 -15.46 -17.47
N PRO A 173 7.66 -15.05 -18.70
CA PRO A 173 8.27 -13.77 -19.11
C PRO A 173 7.25 -12.78 -19.70
N LEU A 174 7.63 -11.48 -19.72
CA LEU A 174 6.88 -10.35 -20.30
C LEU A 174 6.19 -10.76 -21.61
N ASP A 175 4.91 -11.09 -21.54
CA ASP A 175 4.21 -11.76 -22.63
C ASP A 175 4.04 -10.79 -23.81
N THR A 176 4.94 -10.91 -24.78
CA THR A 176 4.82 -10.25 -26.08
C THR A 176 3.77 -10.92 -26.98
N ALA A 177 3.16 -12.04 -26.54
CA ALA A 177 2.23 -12.84 -27.32
C ALA A 177 0.75 -12.74 -26.86
N ALA A 178 0.44 -12.15 -25.71
CA ALA A 178 -0.95 -12.00 -25.24
C ALA A 178 -1.84 -11.06 -26.08
N GLN A 179 -1.31 -10.32 -27.06
CA GLN A 179 -2.08 -9.39 -27.90
C GLN A 179 -2.74 -10.04 -29.14
N SER A 180 -2.89 -11.36 -29.19
CA SER A 180 -3.45 -12.07 -30.34
C SER A 180 -4.74 -12.83 -30.03
N GLN A 181 -5.71 -12.20 -29.34
CA GLN A 181 -7.12 -12.64 -29.34
C GLN A 181 -8.08 -11.45 -29.32
#